data_AF-A0A6G8C645-F1
#
_entry.id   AF-A0A6G8C645-F1
#
_cell.length_a   1.000
_cell.length_b   1.000
_cell.length_c   1.000
_cell.angle_alpha   90.00
_cell.angle_beta   90.00
_cell.angle_gamma   90.00
#
_symmetry.space_group_name_H-M   'P 1'
#
loop_
_entity.id
_entity.type
_entity.pdbx_description
1 polymer ?
#
loop_
_entity_poly.entity_id
_entity_poly.type
_entity_poly.pdbx_seq_one_letter_code
_entity_poly.pdbx_strand_id
1 'polypeptide(L)'
;MRRAFAFLVVIQLLGCSPKPQPADDVFTLTSGVDVVSDALANQNAEISNVRISAEQDFYLVRARAYFYSSGAFDKPWVTLTKNGIATLNLGTSKNVVSHRSESLRDLVIRIDKNRLDAGTVLSVYNLDTSEVMANLAIP
;
A
#
# COMPACT_ATOMS: atom_id res chain seq x y z
N MET A 1 -20.12 -44.96 53.03
CA MET A 1 -21.05 -44.21 52.16
C MET A 1 -20.48 -42.82 51.91
N ARG A 2 -20.32 -42.42 50.63
CA ARG A 2 -20.22 -41.02 50.12
C ARG A 2 -19.01 -40.19 50.61
N ARG A 3 -18.21 -39.49 49.80
CA ARG A 3 -18.05 -39.25 48.35
C ARG A 3 -16.62 -38.74 48.18
N ALA A 4 -15.94 -39.18 47.13
CA ALA A 4 -14.71 -38.56 46.66
C ALA A 4 -14.99 -37.13 46.16
N PHE A 5 -14.09 -36.19 46.49
CA PHE A 5 -13.97 -34.93 45.76
C PHE A 5 -12.50 -34.80 45.36
N ALA A 6 -12.20 -35.29 44.15
CA ALA A 6 -10.95 -35.00 43.48
C ALA A 6 -10.94 -33.53 43.08
N PHE A 7 -10.00 -32.77 43.63
CA PHE A 7 -9.75 -31.39 43.23
C PHE A 7 -9.08 -31.42 41.85
N LEU A 8 -9.85 -31.07 40.83
CA LEU A 8 -9.39 -30.98 39.45
C LEU A 8 -8.47 -29.75 39.32
N VAL A 9 -7.18 -29.98 39.18
CA VAL A 9 -6.19 -28.95 38.81
C VAL A 9 -6.37 -28.66 37.32
N VAL A 10 -7.08 -27.59 36.98
CA VAL A 10 -7.10 -27.05 35.62
C VAL A 10 -5.92 -26.10 35.48
N ILE A 11 -4.82 -26.62 34.94
CA ILE A 11 -3.71 -25.84 34.43
C ILE A 11 -4.27 -25.01 33.26
N GLN A 12 -4.46 -23.72 33.49
CA GLN A 12 -4.68 -22.74 32.41
C GLN A 12 -3.39 -22.67 31.60
N LEU A 13 -3.29 -23.54 30.59
CA LEU A 13 -2.29 -23.41 29.55
C LEU A 13 -2.45 -22.02 28.96
N LEU A 14 -1.38 -21.24 29.09
CA LEU A 14 -1.12 -20.01 28.36
C LEU A 14 -1.46 -20.24 26.88
N GLY A 15 -2.68 -19.89 26.51
CA GLY A 15 -3.03 -19.63 25.13
C GLY A 15 -2.29 -18.37 24.72
N CYS A 16 -1.02 -18.50 24.37
CA CYS A 16 -0.41 -17.57 23.44
C CYS A 16 -1.34 -17.54 22.23
N SER A 17 -2.17 -16.50 22.12
CA SER A 17 -2.78 -16.17 20.83
C SER A 17 -1.63 -16.24 19.83
N PRO A 18 -1.74 -17.06 18.76
CA PRO A 18 -0.71 -17.04 17.74
C PRO A 18 -0.57 -15.58 17.33
N LYS A 19 0.63 -15.01 17.55
CA LYS A 19 1.00 -13.74 16.94
C LYS A 19 0.57 -13.87 15.48
N PRO A 20 -0.16 -12.91 14.91
CA PRO A 20 -0.50 -12.97 13.50
C PRO A 20 0.82 -13.18 12.74
N GLN A 21 1.01 -14.39 12.22
CA GLN A 21 2.07 -14.66 11.28
C GLN A 21 1.80 -13.69 10.12
N PRO A 22 2.83 -12.99 9.61
CA PRO A 22 2.69 -12.30 8.34
C PRO A 22 2.12 -13.32 7.35
N ALA A 23 1.06 -12.99 6.61
CA ALA A 23 0.55 -13.90 5.60
C ALA A 23 1.72 -14.31 4.68
N ASP A 24 2.03 -15.60 4.61
CA ASP A 24 3.23 -16.19 3.95
C ASP A 24 3.32 -15.93 2.43
N ASP A 25 2.41 -15.10 1.89
CA ASP A 25 2.16 -14.86 0.48
C ASP A 25 2.27 -13.39 0.06
N VAL A 26 2.64 -12.47 0.97
CA VAL A 26 2.80 -11.04 0.66
C VAL A 26 4.23 -10.58 0.94
N PHE A 27 4.92 -10.13 -0.11
CA PHE A 27 6.25 -9.51 0.00
C PHE A 27 6.12 -7.98 -0.09
N THR A 28 6.87 -7.23 0.72
CA THR A 28 6.85 -5.76 0.66
C THR A 28 8.19 -5.21 0.16
N LEU A 29 8.14 -4.43 -0.92
CA LEU A 29 9.25 -3.68 -1.48
C LEU A 29 9.21 -2.23 -0.99
N THR A 30 10.19 -1.86 -0.16
CA THR A 30 10.37 -0.47 0.31
C THR A 30 11.55 0.25 -0.35
N SER A 31 12.38 -0.48 -1.11
CA SER A 31 13.49 0.07 -1.90
C SER A 31 13.23 -0.08 -3.40
N GLY A 32 13.80 0.84 -4.19
CA GLY A 32 13.55 0.94 -5.64
C GLY A 32 12.15 1.42 -5.99
N VAL A 33 11.46 2.10 -5.06
CA VAL A 33 10.15 2.72 -5.24
C VAL A 33 10.23 4.10 -4.59
N ASP A 34 10.11 5.19 -5.35
CA ASP A 34 10.32 6.54 -4.83
C ASP A 34 9.30 7.53 -5.41
N VAL A 35 8.89 8.52 -4.63
CA VAL A 35 8.19 9.69 -5.17
C VAL A 35 9.23 10.60 -5.82
N VAL A 36 9.07 10.85 -7.11
CA VAL A 36 9.93 11.76 -7.89
C VAL A 36 9.34 13.17 -7.93
N SER A 37 8.02 13.28 -7.93
CA SER A 37 7.32 14.57 -7.94
C SER A 37 5.98 14.45 -7.23
N ASP A 38 5.62 15.52 -6.53
CA ASP A 38 4.33 15.76 -5.89
C ASP A 38 3.96 17.23 -6.12
N ALA A 39 2.84 17.46 -6.78
CA ALA A 39 2.35 18.80 -7.09
C ALA A 39 0.83 18.88 -6.86
N LEU A 40 0.35 20.06 -6.46
CA LEU A 40 -1.08 20.35 -6.47
C LEU A 40 -1.58 20.39 -7.92
N ALA A 41 -2.60 19.61 -8.23
CA ALA A 41 -3.22 19.61 -9.54
C ALA A 41 -4.21 20.78 -9.67
N ASN A 42 -4.42 21.23 -10.91
CA ASN A 42 -5.50 22.18 -11.20
C ASN A 42 -6.85 21.48 -10.96
N GLN A 43 -7.76 22.11 -10.21
CA GLN A 43 -9.07 21.55 -9.85
C GLN A 43 -9.97 21.24 -11.06
N ASN A 44 -9.70 21.84 -12.23
CA ASN A 44 -10.45 21.60 -13.45
C ASN A 44 -9.94 20.39 -14.26
N ALA A 45 -8.92 19.69 -13.77
CA ALA A 45 -8.33 18.57 -14.47
C ALA A 45 -9.00 17.24 -14.10
N GLU A 46 -9.02 16.28 -15.04
CA GLU A 46 -9.64 14.97 -14.84
C GLU A 46 -9.04 14.24 -13.62
N ILE A 47 -9.90 13.81 -12.69
CA ILE A 47 -9.54 13.49 -11.30
C ILE A 47 -8.79 12.16 -11.14
N SER A 48 -9.04 11.17 -12.00
CA SER A 48 -8.50 9.81 -11.82
C SER A 48 -7.80 9.34 -13.09
N ASN A 49 -6.60 9.87 -13.30
CA ASN A 49 -5.77 9.46 -14.42
C ASN A 49 -4.50 8.83 -13.87
N VAL A 50 -4.41 7.50 -13.95
CA VAL A 50 -3.18 6.77 -13.67
C VAL A 50 -2.62 6.21 -14.97
N ARG A 51 -1.35 6.47 -15.22
CA ARG A 51 -0.63 5.95 -16.39
C ARG A 51 0.69 5.38 -15.95
N ILE A 52 1.13 4.35 -16.64
CA ILE A 52 2.46 3.78 -16.50
C ILE A 52 3.22 3.92 -17.82
N SER A 53 4.49 4.27 -17.74
CA SER A 53 5.43 4.22 -18.87
C SER A 53 6.72 3.54 -18.46
N ALA A 54 7.34 2.83 -19.40
CA ALA A 54 8.68 2.27 -19.22
C ALA A 54 9.73 3.26 -19.74
N GLU A 55 10.71 3.58 -18.89
CA GLU A 55 11.96 4.24 -19.26
C GLU A 55 13.08 3.20 -19.33
N GLN A 56 14.34 3.59 -19.51
CA GLN A 56 15.44 2.62 -19.66
C GLN A 56 15.55 1.68 -18.44
N ASP A 57 15.67 2.23 -17.23
CA ASP A 57 15.97 1.48 -16.01
C ASP A 57 14.81 1.40 -15.00
N PHE A 58 13.73 2.15 -15.24
CA PHE A 58 12.61 2.27 -14.31
C PHE A 58 11.26 2.38 -15.03
N TYR A 59 10.19 2.11 -14.30
CA TYR A 59 8.83 2.47 -14.65
C TYR A 59 8.46 3.80 -13.99
N LEU A 60 7.75 4.66 -14.72
CA LEU A 60 7.12 5.85 -14.17
C LEU A 60 5.63 5.63 -14.06
N VAL A 61 5.11 5.69 -12.84
CA VAL A 61 3.67 5.72 -12.57
C VAL A 61 3.28 7.17 -12.30
N ARG A 62 2.49 7.74 -13.20
CA ARG A 62 1.88 9.06 -13.02
C ARG A 62 0.48 8.86 -12.50
N ALA A 63 0.17 9.45 -11.35
CA ALA A 63 -1.10 9.28 -10.67
C ALA A 63 -1.68 10.63 -10.29
N ARG A 64 -2.90 10.92 -10.74
CA ARG A 64 -3.71 12.03 -10.25
C ARG A 64 -4.85 11.49 -9.40
N ALA A 65 -4.97 11.98 -8.17
CA ALA A 65 -6.06 11.64 -7.25
C ALA A 65 -6.14 12.62 -6.07
N TYR A 66 -7.19 12.48 -5.26
CA TYR A 66 -7.34 13.20 -3.99
C TYR A 66 -6.51 12.53 -2.88
N PHE A 67 -5.76 13.35 -2.14
CA PHE A 67 -5.00 12.95 -0.96
C PHE A 67 -5.14 14.01 0.13
N TYR A 68 -4.74 13.71 1.37
CA TYR A 68 -4.82 14.72 2.43
C TYR A 68 -3.94 15.93 2.13
N SER A 69 -4.54 17.11 2.20
CA SER A 69 -3.95 18.38 1.73
C SER A 69 -2.65 18.74 2.45
N SER A 70 -2.59 18.46 3.75
CA SER A 70 -1.44 18.76 4.62
C SER A 70 -0.51 17.56 4.84
N GLY A 71 -0.83 16.41 4.25
CA GLY A 71 -0.03 15.21 4.38
C GLY A 71 1.22 15.27 3.48
N ALA A 72 2.37 14.90 4.03
CA ALA A 72 3.56 14.64 3.22
C ALA A 72 3.51 13.20 2.73
N PHE A 73 3.89 12.91 1.49
CA PHE A 73 3.99 11.53 1.04
C PHE A 73 5.12 10.82 1.74
N ASP A 74 4.77 9.78 2.51
CA ASP A 74 5.76 8.80 2.93
C ASP A 74 6.26 8.05 1.69
N LYS A 75 7.44 7.44 1.83
CA LYS A 75 8.03 6.66 0.75
C LYS A 75 7.04 5.56 0.33
N PRO A 76 6.58 5.53 -0.93
CA PRO A 76 5.64 4.52 -1.41
C PRO A 76 6.28 3.15 -1.34
N TRP A 77 5.44 2.12 -1.21
CA TRP A 77 5.89 0.73 -1.21
C TRP A 77 5.00 -0.13 -2.09
N VAL A 78 5.59 -1.21 -2.59
CA VAL A 78 4.87 -2.19 -3.39
C VAL A 78 4.70 -3.46 -2.58
N THR A 79 3.48 -3.98 -2.50
CA THR A 79 3.23 -5.34 -2.00
C THR A 79 3.06 -6.29 -3.18
N LEU A 80 3.80 -7.39 -3.21
CA LEU A 80 3.63 -8.45 -4.21
C LEU A 80 2.96 -9.66 -3.60
N THR A 81 2.01 -10.22 -4.35
CA THR A 81 1.42 -11.51 -4.07
C THR A 81 1.93 -12.56 -5.05
N LYS A 82 2.01 -13.83 -4.63
CA LYS A 82 2.57 -14.94 -5.43
C LYS A 82 1.86 -15.19 -6.78
N ASN A 83 0.70 -14.60 -7.00
CA ASN A 83 -0.08 -14.72 -8.25
C ASN A 83 0.28 -13.67 -9.32
N GLY A 84 1.38 -12.93 -9.17
CA GLY A 84 1.81 -11.93 -10.16
C GLY A 84 0.99 -10.64 -10.13
N ILE A 85 0.34 -10.36 -9.00
CA ILE A 85 -0.29 -9.07 -8.73
C ILE A 85 0.63 -8.30 -7.79
N ALA A 86 0.94 -7.06 -8.17
CA ALA A 86 1.63 -6.11 -7.34
C ALA A 86 0.68 -4.98 -6.99
N THR A 87 0.73 -4.48 -5.76
CA THR A 87 -0.01 -3.29 -5.33
C THR A 87 0.97 -2.20 -4.97
N LEU A 88 0.96 -1.10 -5.73
CA LEU A 88 1.63 0.14 -5.35
C LEU A 88 0.75 0.89 -4.36
N ASN A 89 1.22 1.04 -3.13
CA ASN A 89 0.50 1.73 -2.07
C ASN A 89 0.98 3.19 -1.99
N LEU A 90 0.04 4.12 -2.18
CA LEU A 90 0.26 5.56 -2.14
C LEU A 90 -0.56 6.15 -1.00
N GLY A 91 0.05 6.91 -0.12
CA GLY A 91 -0.64 7.55 0.98
C GLY A 91 0.19 8.65 1.58
N THR A 92 -0.50 9.58 2.23
CA THR A 92 0.19 10.62 2.98
C THR A 92 0.43 10.17 4.42
N SER A 93 1.53 10.64 4.98
CA SER A 93 1.80 10.53 6.41
C SER A 93 0.69 11.22 7.18
N LYS A 94 0.08 10.47 8.11
CA LYS A 94 -0.91 11.02 9.04
C LYS A 94 -0.19 11.88 10.08
N ASN A 95 -0.02 13.16 9.79
CA ASN A 95 0.33 14.11 10.84
C ASN A 95 -0.84 14.28 11.82
N VAL A 96 -0.54 14.46 13.10
CA VAL A 96 -1.56 14.60 14.18
C VAL A 96 -2.53 15.79 13.92
N VAL A 97 -2.16 16.70 13.02
CA VAL A 97 -2.92 17.89 12.62
C VAL A 97 -3.51 17.77 11.20
N SER A 98 -3.45 16.59 10.56
CA SER A 98 -4.07 16.40 9.24
C SER A 98 -5.60 16.38 9.40
N HIS A 99 -6.22 17.55 9.34
CA HIS A 99 -7.64 17.66 9.09
C HIS A 99 -7.94 16.92 7.78
N ARG A 100 -9.08 16.22 7.71
CA ARG A 100 -9.56 15.44 6.54
C ARG A 100 -9.87 16.30 5.29
N SER A 101 -9.19 17.43 5.12
CA SER A 101 -9.27 18.22 3.91
C SER A 101 -8.42 17.55 2.85
N GLU A 102 -9.03 17.20 1.72
CA GLU A 102 -8.38 16.57 0.59
C GLU A 102 -8.08 17.59 -0.51
N SER A 103 -6.98 17.40 -1.23
CA SER A 103 -6.58 18.18 -2.40
C SER A 103 -6.25 17.25 -3.55
N LEU A 104 -6.60 17.65 -4.77
CA LEU A 104 -6.20 16.94 -5.98
C LEU A 104 -4.70 17.12 -6.19
N ARG A 105 -3.96 16.02 -6.33
CA ARG A 105 -2.50 16.03 -6.48
C ARG A 105 -2.06 15.20 -7.67
N ASP A 106 -0.98 15.66 -8.30
CA ASP A 106 -0.22 14.99 -9.34
C ASP A 106 1.03 14.36 -8.73
N LEU A 107 1.08 13.04 -8.75
CA LEU A 107 2.20 12.24 -8.29
C LEU A 107 2.94 11.61 -9.45
N VAL A 108 4.26 11.59 -9.34
CA VAL A 108 5.13 10.80 -10.20
C VAL A 108 5.93 9.86 -9.33
N ILE A 109 5.72 8.57 -9.50
CA ILE A 109 6.39 7.50 -8.77
C ILE A 109 7.34 6.79 -9.71
N ARG A 110 8.57 6.56 -9.25
CA ARG A 110 9.55 5.72 -9.93
C ARG A 110 9.56 4.35 -9.29
N ILE A 111 9.55 3.31 -10.12
CA ILE A 111 9.76 1.92 -9.69
C ILE A 111 10.92 1.35 -10.51
N ASP A 112 11.98 0.87 -9.88
CA ASP A 112 13.09 0.24 -10.59
C ASP A 112 12.61 -1.02 -11.32
N LYS A 113 13.04 -1.22 -12.58
CA LYS A 113 12.54 -2.35 -13.40
C LYS A 113 12.87 -3.72 -12.84
N ASN A 114 13.97 -3.84 -12.10
CA ASN A 114 14.37 -5.10 -11.45
C ASN A 114 13.47 -5.50 -10.27
N ARG A 115 12.45 -4.70 -9.95
CA ARG A 115 11.51 -4.94 -8.85
C ARG A 115 10.20 -5.56 -9.32
N LEU A 116 9.84 -5.36 -10.59
CA LEU A 116 8.58 -5.82 -11.17
C LEU A 116 8.83 -6.42 -12.55
N ASP A 117 8.46 -7.67 -12.71
CA ASP A 117 8.55 -8.37 -13.98
C ASP A 117 7.51 -7.84 -14.97
N ALA A 118 7.88 -7.79 -16.25
CA ALA A 118 6.95 -7.45 -17.33
C ALA A 118 5.74 -8.40 -17.32
N GLY A 119 4.55 -7.85 -17.56
CA GLY A 119 3.28 -8.60 -17.49
C GLY A 119 2.69 -8.75 -16.08
N THR A 120 3.39 -8.33 -15.02
CA THR A 120 2.81 -8.17 -13.67
C THR A 120 1.63 -7.19 -13.75
N VAL A 121 0.53 -7.48 -13.06
CA VAL A 121 -0.57 -6.52 -12.91
C VAL A 121 -0.27 -5.64 -11.71
N LEU A 122 -0.07 -4.35 -11.94
CA LEU A 122 0.12 -3.33 -10.92
C LEU A 122 -1.21 -2.66 -10.58
N SER A 123 -1.73 -2.95 -9.39
CA SER A 123 -2.82 -2.21 -8.76
C SER A 123 -2.26 -0.97 -8.06
N VAL A 124 -2.74 0.22 -8.38
CA VAL A 124 -2.35 1.45 -7.68
C VAL A 124 -3.43 1.77 -6.66
N TYR A 125 -3.06 1.77 -5.39
CA TYR A 125 -3.99 1.91 -4.26
C TYR A 125 -3.71 3.20 -3.48
N ASN A 126 -4.77 3.98 -3.25
CA ASN A 126 -4.75 5.17 -2.42
C ASN A 126 -5.14 4.81 -0.98
N LEU A 127 -4.22 4.93 -0.05
CA LEU A 127 -4.41 4.64 1.37
C LEU A 127 -5.24 5.72 2.10
N ASP A 128 -5.24 6.96 1.61
CA ASP A 128 -5.96 8.07 2.24
C ASP A 128 -7.47 7.94 2.01
N THR A 129 -7.86 7.57 0.79
CA THR A 129 -9.26 7.35 0.40
C THR A 129 -9.69 5.88 0.46
N SER A 130 -8.74 4.95 0.62
CA SER A 130 -8.96 3.50 0.59
C SER A 130 -9.49 2.96 -0.75
N GLU A 131 -9.08 3.57 -1.86
CA GLU A 131 -9.57 3.24 -3.21
C GLU A 131 -8.48 2.66 -4.13
N VAL A 132 -8.86 1.72 -4.99
CA VAL A 132 -8.03 1.29 -6.12
C VAL A 132 -8.18 2.32 -7.24
N MET A 133 -7.09 3.03 -7.54
CA MET A 133 -7.07 4.07 -8.56
C MET A 133 -6.98 3.50 -9.97
N ALA A 134 -6.23 2.41 -10.14
CA ALA A 134 -6.07 1.73 -11.43
C ALA A 134 -5.51 0.32 -11.27
N ASN A 135 -5.71 -0.48 -12.31
CA ASN A 135 -5.01 -1.74 -12.53
C ASN A 135 -4.33 -1.65 -13.90
N LEU A 136 -3.01 -1.72 -13.93
CA LEU A 136 -2.19 -1.52 -15.12
C LEU A 136 -1.27 -2.73 -15.30
N ALA A 137 -1.13 -3.21 -16.54
CA ALA A 137 -0.08 -4.19 -16.83
C ALA A 137 1.28 -3.47 -16.89
N ILE A 138 2.31 -4.06 -16.30
CA ILE A 138 3.69 -3.61 -16.48
C ILE A 138 4.07 -3.88 -17.95
N PRO A 139 4.44 -2.83 -18.72
CA PRO A 139 4.76 -2.95 -20.15
C PRO A 139 6.10 -3.63 -20.43
#